data_AF-A0A2V6H057-F1
#
_entry.id   AF-A0A2V6H057-F1
#
_cell.length_a   1.000
_cell.length_b   1.000
_cell.length_c   1.000
_cell.angle_alpha   90.00
_cell.angle_beta   90.00
_cell.angle_gamma   90.00
#
_symmetry.space_group_name_H-M   'P 1'
#
loop_
_entity.id
_entity.type
_entity.pdbx_description
1 polymer ?
#
loop_
_entity_poly.entity_id
_entity_poly.type
_entity_poly.pdbx_seq_one_letter_code
_entity_poly.pdbx_strand_id
1 'polypeptide(L)'
;MSNRKLKIAFVRRGYSPSGGAESYLKGLAQGIADLGHEAQLIATDDWPTDEWSYGSVTRVKSGSVIGFADELEKMRPQIGCDVLMSLERVWRCDIYRAGDGVHQAWLNRRRKFEMPLQRFIRGINRKH
;
A
#
# COMPACT_ATOMS: atom_id res chain seq x y z
N MET A 1 -28.90 2.44 -16.00
CA MET A 1 -27.69 3.09 -15.46
C MET A 1 -26.54 2.81 -16.41
N SER A 2 -25.73 3.81 -16.74
CA SER A 2 -24.57 3.64 -17.64
C SER A 2 -23.64 2.58 -17.06
N ASN A 3 -23.56 1.42 -17.73
CA ASN A 3 -22.81 0.25 -17.29
C ASN A 3 -21.34 0.39 -17.70
N ARG A 4 -20.70 1.51 -17.32
CA ARG A 4 -19.30 1.75 -17.64
C ARG A 4 -18.43 0.84 -16.77
N LYS A 5 -17.64 -0.01 -17.40
CA LYS A 5 -16.60 -0.79 -16.74
C LYS A 5 -15.50 0.17 -16.26
N LEU A 6 -15.30 0.27 -14.95
CA LEU A 6 -14.23 1.07 -14.36
C LEU A 6 -12.96 0.24 -14.18
N LYS A 7 -11.81 0.90 -14.31
CA LYS A 7 -10.49 0.35 -14.02
C LYS A 7 -9.94 1.00 -12.75
N ILE A 8 -9.76 0.22 -11.70
CA ILE A 8 -9.34 0.70 -10.39
C ILE A 8 -7.92 0.17 -10.11
N ALA A 9 -6.98 1.09 -9.91
CA ALA A 9 -5.61 0.77 -9.54
C ALA A 9 -5.43 0.93 -8.03
N PHE A 10 -4.91 -0.11 -7.39
CA PHE A 10 -4.58 -0.11 -5.98
C PHE A 10 -3.08 0.04 -5.75
N VAL A 11 -2.71 0.81 -4.75
CA VAL A 11 -1.31 0.99 -4.34
C VAL A 11 -1.11 0.45 -2.94
N ARG A 12 -0.23 -0.54 -2.80
CA ARG A 12 0.16 -1.12 -1.50
C ARG A 12 1.61 -1.60 -1.57
N ARG A 13 2.42 -1.16 -0.61
CA ARG A 13 3.85 -1.46 -0.55
C ARG A 13 4.09 -2.60 0.42
N GLY A 14 4.97 -3.52 0.05
CA GLY A 14 5.24 -4.73 0.81
C GLY A 14 4.08 -5.71 0.81
N TYR A 15 4.34 -6.90 1.33
CA TYR A 15 3.29 -7.90 1.57
C TYR A 15 3.45 -8.57 2.93
N SER A 16 2.32 -8.80 3.61
CA SER A 16 2.23 -9.60 4.83
C SER A 16 1.09 -10.61 4.71
N PRO A 17 1.34 -11.93 4.87
CA PRO A 17 0.29 -12.95 4.85
C PRO A 17 -0.83 -12.75 5.89
N SER A 18 -0.48 -12.12 7.02
CA SER A 18 -1.40 -11.83 8.12
C SER A 18 -1.81 -10.35 8.19
N GLY A 19 -1.49 -9.57 7.16
CA GLY A 19 -1.71 -8.14 7.16
C GLY A 19 -3.17 -7.76 6.88
N GLY A 20 -3.76 -6.97 7.78
CA GLY A 20 -5.15 -6.53 7.63
C GLY A 20 -5.38 -5.58 6.44
N ALA A 21 -4.35 -4.84 6.01
CA ALA A 21 -4.41 -4.00 4.83
C ALA A 21 -4.52 -4.86 3.55
N GLU A 22 -3.76 -5.95 3.49
CA GLU A 22 -3.75 -6.93 2.41
C GLU A 22 -5.08 -7.69 2.35
N SER A 23 -5.62 -8.14 3.49
CA SER A 23 -6.95 -8.76 3.55
C SER A 23 -8.05 -7.80 3.09
N TYR A 24 -8.03 -6.55 3.56
CA TYR A 24 -8.99 -5.54 3.11
C TYR A 24 -8.91 -5.29 1.60
N LEU A 25 -7.68 -5.11 1.10
CA LEU A 25 -7.43 -4.85 -0.31
C LEU A 25 -7.97 -5.99 -1.20
N LYS A 26 -7.68 -7.25 -0.84
CA LYS A 26 -8.19 -8.42 -1.56
C LYS A 26 -9.71 -8.50 -1.53
N GLY A 27 -10.34 -8.28 -0.36
CA GLY A 27 -11.79 -8.27 -0.23
C GLY A 27 -12.47 -7.16 -1.05
N LEU A 28 -11.88 -5.97 -1.08
CA LEU A 28 -12.39 -4.86 -1.90
C LEU A 28 -12.24 -5.16 -3.40
N ALA A 29 -11.09 -5.69 -3.81
CA ALA A 29 -10.83 -6.07 -5.20
C ALA A 29 -11.79 -7.18 -5.69
N GLN A 30 -12.11 -8.15 -4.82
CA GLN A 30 -13.14 -9.15 -5.10
C GLN A 30 -14.49 -8.50 -5.38
N GLY A 31 -14.97 -7.62 -4.48
CA GLY A 31 -16.27 -6.96 -4.68
C GLY A 31 -16.32 -6.09 -5.94
N ILE A 32 -15.20 -5.45 -6.31
CA ILE A 32 -15.07 -4.70 -7.57
C ILE A 32 -15.18 -5.63 -8.77
N ALA A 33 -14.49 -6.78 -8.75
CA ALA A 33 -14.55 -7.76 -9.81
C ALA A 33 -15.95 -8.38 -9.95
N ASP A 34 -16.61 -8.67 -8.83
CA ASP A 34 -17.98 -9.21 -8.80
C ASP A 34 -19.01 -8.24 -9.40
N LEU A 35 -18.76 -6.93 -9.30
CA LEU A 35 -19.55 -5.88 -9.95
C LEU A 35 -19.19 -5.66 -11.43
N GLY A 36 -18.26 -6.46 -11.98
CA GLY A 36 -17.85 -6.41 -13.38
C GLY A 36 -16.80 -5.34 -13.71
N HIS A 37 -16.14 -4.77 -12.71
CA HIS A 37 -15.08 -3.78 -12.88
C HIS A 37 -13.67 -4.43 -12.88
N GLU A 38 -12.66 -3.70 -13.33
CA GLU A 38 -11.26 -4.15 -13.38
C GLU A 38 -10.47 -3.65 -12.16
N ALA A 39 -9.68 -4.53 -11.56
CA ALA A 39 -8.73 -4.18 -10.50
C ALA A 39 -7.30 -4.46 -10.96
N GLN A 40 -6.36 -3.59 -10.61
CA GLN A 40 -4.93 -3.83 -10.78
C GLN A 40 -4.18 -3.42 -9.52
N LEU A 41 -3.03 -4.02 -9.28
CA LEU A 41 -2.20 -3.76 -8.10
C LEU A 41 -0.87 -3.15 -8.50
N ILE A 42 -0.45 -2.11 -7.80
CA ILE A 42 0.88 -1.53 -7.86
C ILE A 42 1.53 -1.77 -6.50
N ALA A 43 2.57 -2.60 -6.50
CA ALA A 43 3.23 -3.06 -5.28
C ALA A 43 4.74 -3.21 -5.47
N THR A 44 5.46 -3.39 -4.38
CA THR A 44 6.89 -3.79 -4.43
C THR A 44 7.04 -5.24 -4.87
N ASP A 45 8.28 -5.62 -5.15
CA ASP A 45 8.64 -6.93 -5.70
C ASP A 45 8.30 -8.11 -4.76
N ASP A 46 8.15 -7.86 -3.46
CA ASP A 46 7.89 -8.86 -2.43
C ASP A 46 6.42 -9.31 -2.33
N TRP A 47 5.49 -8.71 -3.08
CA TRP A 47 4.11 -9.22 -3.16
C TRP A 47 4.04 -10.54 -3.96
N PRO A 48 3.61 -11.67 -3.41
CA PRO A 48 3.55 -12.93 -4.17
C PRO A 48 2.51 -12.86 -5.30
N THR A 49 2.82 -13.41 -6.47
CA THR A 49 1.89 -13.36 -7.63
C THR A 49 0.59 -14.14 -7.39
N ASP A 50 0.64 -15.19 -6.60
CA ASP A 50 -0.49 -16.01 -6.16
C ASP A 50 -1.36 -15.32 -5.10
N GLU A 51 -0.88 -14.21 -4.52
CA GLU A 51 -1.61 -13.40 -3.55
C GLU A 51 -2.41 -12.25 -4.19
N TRP A 52 -2.54 -12.24 -5.52
CA TRP A 52 -3.39 -11.30 -6.27
C TRP A 52 -4.01 -11.96 -7.51
N SER A 53 -5.35 -12.08 -7.54
CA SER A 53 -6.06 -12.76 -8.63
C SER A 53 -6.98 -11.85 -9.46
N TYR A 54 -6.99 -10.54 -9.19
CA TYR A 54 -8.02 -9.62 -9.71
C TYR A 54 -7.60 -8.83 -10.96
N GLY A 55 -6.37 -9.01 -11.42
CA GLY A 55 -5.83 -8.39 -12.63
C GLY A 55 -4.30 -8.27 -12.59
N SER A 56 -3.75 -7.31 -13.32
CA SER A 56 -2.30 -7.13 -13.42
C SER A 56 -1.66 -6.65 -12.12
N VAL A 57 -0.40 -7.03 -11.91
CA VAL A 57 0.45 -6.51 -10.84
C VAL A 57 1.61 -5.74 -11.46
N THR A 58 1.68 -4.43 -11.25
CA THR A 58 2.81 -3.59 -11.62
C THR A 58 3.79 -3.50 -10.45
N ARG A 59 5.07 -3.77 -10.74
CA ARG A 59 6.12 -3.84 -9.74
C ARG A 59 6.93 -2.56 -9.68
N VAL A 60 7.06 -2.01 -8.47
CA VAL A 60 7.86 -0.82 -8.20
C VAL A 60 9.08 -1.20 -7.38
N LYS A 61 10.26 -1.07 -7.99
CA LYS A 61 11.53 -1.38 -7.33
C LYS A 61 11.98 -0.23 -6.45
N SER A 62 11.55 -0.23 -5.20
CA SER A 62 12.03 0.75 -4.23
C SER A 62 12.07 0.22 -2.80
N GLY A 63 13.20 0.45 -2.12
CA GLY A 63 13.38 0.09 -0.71
C GLY A 63 12.83 1.11 0.28
N SER A 64 12.57 2.36 -0.15
CA SER A 64 12.14 3.45 0.74
C SER A 64 10.72 3.93 0.44
N VAL A 65 10.05 4.53 1.43
CA VAL A 65 8.66 5.01 1.26
C VAL A 65 8.63 6.15 0.24
N ILE A 66 9.58 7.09 0.37
CA ILE A 66 9.71 8.23 -0.55
C ILE A 66 10.07 7.74 -1.95
N GLY A 67 11.03 6.84 -2.09
CA GLY A 67 11.42 6.33 -3.41
C GLY A 67 10.28 5.58 -4.09
N PHE A 68 9.44 4.87 -3.34
CA PHE A 68 8.25 4.23 -3.91
C PHE A 68 7.23 5.27 -4.40
N ALA A 69 7.01 6.34 -3.64
CA ALA A 69 6.16 7.45 -4.06
C ALA A 69 6.71 8.16 -5.31
N ASP A 70 8.03 8.38 -5.39
CA ASP A 70 8.71 8.98 -6.53
C ASP A 70 8.57 8.13 -7.79
N GLU A 71 8.77 6.82 -7.68
CA GLU A 71 8.62 5.91 -8.82
C GLU A 71 7.17 5.79 -9.27
N LEU A 72 6.21 5.70 -8.33
CA LEU A 72 4.79 5.71 -8.64
C LEU A 72 4.38 6.99 -9.40
N GLU A 73 4.91 8.13 -8.95
CA GLU A 73 4.67 9.44 -9.54
C GLU A 73 5.19 9.53 -10.98
N LYS A 74 6.38 9.00 -11.24
CA LYS A 74 6.95 8.91 -12.60
C LYS A 74 6.11 8.03 -13.52
N MET A 75 5.59 6.91 -13.01
CA MET A 75 4.79 5.96 -13.79
C MET A 75 3.29 6.33 -13.87
N ARG A 76 2.84 7.35 -13.13
CA ARG A 76 1.42 7.75 -13.07
C ARG A 76 0.78 7.97 -14.43
N PRO A 77 1.43 8.66 -15.40
CA PRO A 77 0.85 8.87 -16.73
C PRO A 77 0.62 7.58 -17.53
N GLN A 78 1.36 6.51 -17.24
CA GLN A 78 1.25 5.22 -17.93
C GLN A 78 0.27 4.25 -17.24
N ILE A 79 -0.17 4.55 -16.01
CA ILE A 79 -1.17 3.74 -15.31
C ILE A 79 -2.55 4.01 -15.92
N GLY A 80 -3.00 3.11 -16.78
CA GLY A 80 -4.35 3.12 -17.34
C GLY A 80 -5.40 2.73 -16.31
N CYS A 81 -5.90 3.71 -15.54
CA CYS A 81 -7.00 3.52 -14.60
C CYS A 81 -7.94 4.74 -14.55
N ASP A 82 -9.20 4.52 -14.20
CA ASP A 82 -10.16 5.58 -13.91
C ASP A 82 -9.99 6.11 -12.46
N VAL A 83 -9.56 5.25 -11.53
CA VAL A 83 -9.36 5.61 -10.11
C VAL A 83 -8.07 4.99 -9.59
N LEU A 84 -7.21 5.78 -8.96
CA LEU A 84 -6.05 5.35 -8.20
C LEU A 84 -6.34 5.44 -6.71
N MET A 85 -6.46 4.30 -6.05
CA MET A 85 -6.65 4.19 -4.60
C MET A 85 -5.37 3.74 -3.92
N SER A 86 -4.88 4.51 -2.96
CA SER A 86 -3.64 4.21 -2.24
C SER A 86 -3.90 3.86 -0.78
N LEU A 87 -3.25 2.78 -0.32
CA LEU A 87 -3.09 2.45 1.10
C LEU A 87 -1.73 2.94 1.63
N GLU A 88 -0.92 3.56 0.77
CA GLU A 88 0.40 4.10 1.05
C GLU A 88 0.42 5.62 0.97
N ARG A 89 1.34 6.24 1.71
CA ARG A 89 1.63 7.68 1.57
C ARG A 89 2.38 7.92 0.26
N VAL A 90 1.66 8.42 -0.73
CA VAL A 90 2.16 8.73 -2.08
C VAL A 90 1.84 10.18 -2.46
N TRP A 91 2.54 10.71 -3.45
CA TRP A 91 2.41 12.12 -3.84
C TRP A 91 1.01 12.49 -4.34
N ARG A 92 0.38 11.60 -5.11
CA ARG A 92 -0.98 11.79 -5.64
C ARG A 92 -1.75 10.48 -5.73
N CYS A 93 -3.01 10.51 -5.32
CA CYS A 93 -4.01 9.47 -5.55
C CYS A 93 -5.41 10.09 -5.49
N ASP A 94 -6.39 9.40 -6.05
CA ASP A 94 -7.78 9.85 -6.06
C ASP A 94 -8.46 9.51 -4.72
N ILE A 95 -8.12 8.35 -4.15
CA ILE A 95 -8.61 7.89 -2.86
C ILE A 95 -7.42 7.48 -2.00
N TYR A 96 -7.29 8.06 -0.82
CA TYR A 96 -6.29 7.66 0.16
C TYR A 96 -6.96 6.97 1.35
N ARG A 97 -6.59 5.72 1.62
CA ARG A 97 -6.92 5.04 2.86
C ARG A 97 -5.72 5.10 3.79
N ALA A 98 -5.83 5.91 4.84
CA ALA A 98 -4.85 5.91 5.92
C ALA A 98 -4.98 4.63 6.76
N GLY A 99 -4.14 3.62 6.48
CA GLY A 99 -4.06 2.37 7.25
C GLY A 99 -2.83 2.29 8.16
N ASP A 100 -1.72 2.93 7.75
CA ASP A 100 -0.50 2.96 8.55
C ASP A 100 -0.66 3.85 9.78
N GLY A 101 -0.37 3.28 10.95
CA GLY A 101 -0.50 3.98 12.21
C GLY A 101 0.45 5.18 12.32
N VAL A 102 0.18 6.02 13.32
CA VAL A 102 1.09 7.11 13.75
C VAL A 102 2.34 6.54 14.45
N HIS A 103 2.98 5.53 13.88
CA HIS A 103 4.03 4.72 14.52
C HIS A 103 5.11 5.58 15.16
N GLN A 104 5.54 6.65 14.49
CA GLN A 104 6.47 7.63 15.07
C GLN A 104 5.88 8.37 16.29
N ALA A 105 4.62 8.82 16.24
CA ALA A 105 3.97 9.42 17.40
C ALA A 105 3.77 8.40 18.54
N TRP A 106 3.47 7.15 18.22
CA TRP A 106 3.39 6.06 19.20
C TRP A 106 4.76 5.80 19.83
N LEU A 107 5.84 5.71 19.05
CA LEU A 107 7.22 5.60 19.54
C LEU A 107 7.60 6.80 20.42
N ASN A 108 7.21 8.01 20.05
CA ASN A 108 7.41 9.23 20.86
C ASN A 108 6.70 9.13 22.21
N ARG A 109 5.47 8.63 22.22
CA ARG A 109 4.71 8.44 23.46
C ARG A 109 5.29 7.31 24.30
N ARG A 110 5.70 6.20 23.68
CA ARG A 110 6.29 5.04 24.34
C ARG A 110 7.63 5.35 24.98
N ARG A 111 8.45 6.23 24.37
CA ARG A 111 9.73 6.70 24.93
C ARG A 111 9.60 7.30 26.34
N LYS A 112 8.42 7.81 26.72
CA LYS A 112 8.18 8.36 28.07
C LYS A 112 8.12 7.27 29.16
N PHE A 113 7.98 6.01 28.77
CA PHE A 113 7.74 4.88 29.67
C PHE A 113 8.81 3.78 29.55
N GLU A 114 9.90 4.01 28.80
CA GLU A 114 10.93 2.99 28.55
C GLU A 114 12.23 3.24 29.32
N MET A 115 12.87 2.15 29.73
CA MET A 115 14.20 2.21 30.34
C MET A 115 15.26 2.61 29.29
N PRO A 116 16.31 3.37 29.66
CA PRO A 116 17.32 3.88 28.71
C PRO A 116 17.96 2.83 27.80
N LEU A 117 18.21 1.61 28.32
CA LEU A 117 18.79 0.50 27.56
C LEU A 117 17.85 -0.02 26.46
N GLN A 118 16.55 -0.11 26.76
CA GLN A 118 15.52 -0.54 25.79
C GLN A 118 15.36 0.45 24.64
N ARG A 119 15.59 1.75 24.92
CA ARG A 119 15.62 2.81 23.92
C ARG A 119 16.82 2.68 22.97
N PHE A 120 18.00 2.36 23.50
CA PHE A 120 19.23 2.20 22.71
C PHE A 120 19.13 0.99 21.76
N ILE A 121 18.76 -0.18 22.27
CA ILE A 121 18.65 -1.41 21.47
C ILE A 121 17.63 -1.24 20.33
N ARG A 122 16.53 -0.53 20.57
CA ARG A 122 15.52 -0.30 19.53
C ARG A 122 16.01 0.63 18.41
N GLY A 123 16.82 1.64 18.72
CA GLY A 123 17.37 2.55 17.69
C GLY A 123 18.23 1.83 16.64
N ILE A 124 18.67 0.61 16.93
CA ILE A 124 19.46 -0.24 16.04
C ILE A 124 18.55 -1.09 15.11
N ASN A 125 17.24 -1.22 15.41
CA ASN A 125 16.32 -2.01 14.61
C ASN A 125 15.76 -1.21 13.43
N ARG A 126 16.13 -1.61 12.21
CA ARG A 126 15.72 -0.96 10.94
C ARG A 126 14.21 -0.94 10.67
N LYS A 127 13.40 -1.65 11.45
CA LYS A 127 11.93 -1.60 11.37
C LYS A 127 11.33 -0.37 12.08
N HIS A 128 12.12 0.45 12.77
CA HIS A 128 11.65 1.57 13.61
C HIS A 128 12.44 2.87 13.41
#